data_AF-A0A928CNM2-F1
#
_entry.id   AF-A0A928CNM2-F1
#
_cell.length_a   1.000
_cell.length_b   1.000
_cell.length_c   1.000
_cell.angle_alpha   90.00
_cell.angle_beta   90.00
_cell.angle_gamma   90.00
#
_symmetry.space_group_name_H-M   'P 1'
#
loop_
_entity.id
_entity.type
_entity.pdbx_description
1 polymer ?
#
loop_
_entity_poly.entity_id
_entity_poly.type
_entity_poly.pdbx_seq_one_letter_code
_entity_poly.pdbx_strand_id
1 'polypeptide(L)'
;MSDWIDIKSDANHIKRERERARELRNSDWWKNLLAKGECYYCRQHFEADELTMDHIVPVARGGKSTRGNIVPCCKECNNRKKYLTPAEMIIFELEAKERAAAKAAVADGSAEVAEDQIS
;
A
#
# COMPACT_ATOMS: atom_id res chain seq x y z
N MET A 1 21.52 24.33 8.74
CA MET A 1 20.50 23.32 9.12
C MET A 1 19.25 23.63 8.31
N SER A 2 19.07 22.93 7.19
CA SER A 2 17.86 22.83 6.31
C SER A 2 18.28 22.64 4.85
N ASP A 3 18.96 21.54 4.54
CA ASP A 3 18.96 21.00 3.18
C ASP A 3 17.93 19.86 3.16
N TRP A 4 16.66 20.23 3.21
CA TRP A 4 15.58 19.30 2.91
C TRP A 4 15.64 19.02 1.40
N ILE A 5 16.11 17.83 1.03
CA ILE A 5 16.07 17.38 -0.35
C ILE A 5 14.64 16.93 -0.64
N ASP A 6 13.92 17.71 -1.44
CA ASP A 6 12.61 17.34 -1.96
C ASP A 6 12.77 16.21 -3.00
N ILE A 7 12.55 14.97 -2.57
CA ILE A 7 12.59 13.79 -3.45
C ILE A 7 11.32 13.78 -4.29
N LYS A 8 11.36 14.49 -5.42
CA LYS A 8 10.29 14.48 -6.41
C LYS A 8 10.26 13.18 -7.20
N SER A 9 9.08 12.81 -7.69
CA SER A 9 8.90 11.66 -8.57
C SER A 9 9.59 11.91 -9.92
N ASP A 10 10.60 11.11 -10.26
CA ASP A 10 11.28 11.17 -11.55
C ASP A 10 10.45 10.46 -12.64
N ALA A 11 10.00 11.21 -13.64
CA ALA A 11 9.21 10.69 -14.76
C ALA A 11 9.96 9.63 -15.58
N ASN A 12 11.29 9.76 -15.71
CA ASN A 12 12.11 8.77 -16.42
C ASN A 12 12.19 7.47 -15.63
N HIS A 13 12.36 7.56 -14.31
CA HIS A 13 12.24 6.42 -13.41
C HIS A 13 10.86 5.74 -13.58
N ILE A 14 9.76 6.50 -13.50
CA ILE A 14 8.41 5.94 -13.64
C ILE A 14 8.24 5.23 -14.98
N LYS A 15 8.68 5.84 -16.08
CA LYS A 15 8.59 5.25 -17.42
C LYS A 15 9.34 3.92 -17.49
N ARG A 16 10.61 3.90 -17.05
CA ARG A 16 11.47 2.71 -17.05
C ARG A 16 10.90 1.59 -16.20
N GLU A 17 10.43 1.89 -14.99
CA GLU A 17 9.89 0.84 -14.12
C GLU A 17 8.53 0.32 -14.61
N ARG A 18 7.71 1.14 -15.28
CA ARG A 18 6.47 0.67 -15.94
C ARG A 18 6.75 -0.29 -17.09
N GLU A 19 7.80 -0.04 -17.88
CA GLU A 19 8.22 -0.95 -18.95
C GLU A 19 8.69 -2.29 -18.39
N ARG A 20 9.57 -2.27 -17.37
CA ARG A 20 10.00 -3.48 -16.65
C ARG A 20 8.85 -4.27 -16.03
N ALA A 21 7.83 -3.58 -15.50
CA ALA A 21 6.65 -4.24 -14.96
C ALA A 21 5.85 -4.98 -16.05
N ARG A 22 5.78 -4.43 -17.27
CA ARG A 22 5.15 -5.11 -18.42
C ARG A 22 5.93 -6.36 -18.83
N GLU A 23 7.25 -6.28 -18.88
CA GLU A 23 8.10 -7.44 -19.15
C GLU A 23 7.91 -8.55 -18.10
N LEU A 24 7.93 -8.18 -16.82
CA LEU A 24 7.70 -9.12 -15.73
C LEU A 24 6.30 -9.74 -15.78
N ARG A 25 5.27 -8.96 -16.13
CA ARG A 25 3.89 -9.45 -16.27
C ARG A 25 3.77 -10.55 -17.33
N ASN A 26 4.58 -10.50 -18.38
CA ASN A 26 4.55 -11.49 -19.46
C ASN A 26 5.45 -12.71 -19.18
N SER A 27 6.25 -12.67 -18.11
CA SER A 27 7.18 -13.75 -17.76
C SER A 27 6.48 -14.96 -17.14
N ASP A 28 7.08 -16.14 -17.30
CA ASP A 28 6.56 -17.37 -16.66
C ASP A 28 6.65 -17.32 -15.14
N TRP A 29 7.60 -16.55 -14.58
CA TRP A 29 7.64 -16.29 -13.15
C TRP A 29 6.33 -15.66 -12.64
N TRP A 30 5.80 -14.67 -13.36
CA TRP A 30 4.55 -14.02 -12.97
C TRP A 30 3.35 -14.95 -13.13
N LYS A 31 3.28 -15.72 -14.22
CA LYS A 31 2.24 -16.74 -14.43
C LYS A 31 2.23 -17.77 -13.31
N ASN A 32 3.41 -18.29 -12.94
CA ASN A 32 3.55 -19.25 -11.84
C ASN A 32 3.20 -18.65 -10.48
N LEU A 33 3.45 -17.35 -10.29
CA LEU A 33 3.06 -16.64 -9.07
C LEU A 33 1.55 -16.47 -8.99
N LEU A 34 0.89 -16.09 -10.09
CA LEU A 34 -0.57 -15.99 -10.18
C LEU A 34 -1.26 -17.34 -10.00
N ALA A 35 -0.68 -18.43 -10.50
CA ALA A 35 -1.23 -19.77 -10.35
C ALA A 35 -1.35 -20.24 -8.88
N LYS A 36 -0.63 -19.60 -7.95
CA LYS A 36 -0.80 -19.86 -6.51
C LYS A 36 -2.09 -19.26 -5.95
N GLY A 37 -2.70 -18.28 -6.63
CA GLY A 37 -3.98 -17.70 -6.28
C GLY A 37 -3.99 -16.84 -5.00
N GLU A 38 -2.88 -16.69 -4.28
CA GLU A 38 -2.88 -16.01 -2.97
C GLU A 38 -2.62 -14.50 -3.11
N CYS A 39 -3.50 -13.68 -2.52
CA CYS A 39 -3.24 -12.25 -2.36
C CYS A 39 -2.19 -12.00 -1.27
N TYR A 40 -1.15 -11.22 -1.59
CA TYR A 40 -0.05 -10.92 -0.66
C TYR A 40 -0.49 -10.21 0.63
N TYR A 41 -1.56 -9.41 0.58
CA TYR A 41 -2.00 -8.61 1.71
C TYR A 41 -3.00 -9.34 2.60
N CYS A 42 -4.14 -9.78 2.05
CA CYS A 42 -5.18 -10.43 2.84
C CYS A 42 -5.00 -11.94 3.01
N ARG A 43 -4.05 -12.57 2.29
CA ARG A 43 -3.77 -14.02 2.34
C ARG A 43 -4.94 -14.91 1.91
N GLN A 44 -5.98 -14.32 1.32
CA GLN A 44 -7.08 -15.07 0.71
C GLN A 44 -6.72 -15.55 -0.70
N HIS A 45 -7.42 -16.59 -1.14
CA HIS A 45 -7.26 -17.18 -2.47
C HIS A 45 -8.26 -16.59 -3.47
N PHE A 46 -7.80 -16.38 -4.69
CA PHE A 46 -8.51 -15.76 -5.79
C PHE A 46 -8.15 -16.45 -7.10
N GLU A 47 -9.02 -16.31 -8.11
CA GLU A 47 -8.69 -16.72 -9.47
C GLU A 47 -7.63 -15.78 -10.07
N ALA A 48 -6.87 -16.27 -11.05
CA ALA A 48 -5.73 -15.56 -11.62
C ALA A 48 -6.12 -14.20 -12.26
N ASP A 49 -7.35 -14.06 -12.75
CA ASP A 49 -7.91 -12.84 -13.36
C ASP A 49 -8.46 -11.82 -12.34
N GLU A 50 -8.65 -12.24 -11.09
CA GLU A 50 -9.03 -11.37 -9.97
C GLU A 50 -7.82 -10.74 -9.29
N LEU A 51 -6.63 -11.32 -9.52
CA LEU A 51 -5.36 -10.82 -9.02
C LEU A 51 -4.74 -9.79 -9.95
N THR A 52 -4.15 -8.77 -9.33
CA THR A 52 -3.45 -7.67 -9.97
C THR A 52 -1.99 -7.65 -9.57
N MET A 53 -1.15 -7.07 -10.42
CA MET A 53 0.25 -6.82 -10.12
C MET A 53 0.39 -5.51 -9.35
N ASP A 54 0.90 -5.58 -8.13
CA ASP A 54 1.14 -4.41 -7.29
C ASP A 54 2.62 -4.28 -6.88
N HIS A 55 3.03 -3.04 -6.64
CA HIS A 55 4.36 -2.70 -6.14
C HIS A 55 4.30 -2.42 -4.63
N ILE A 56 5.00 -3.22 -3.82
CA ILE A 56 5.07 -3.06 -2.36
C ILE A 56 5.50 -1.63 -2.00
N VAL A 57 6.59 -1.17 -2.62
CA VAL A 57 7.00 0.24 -2.64
C VAL A 57 6.56 0.83 -3.98
N PRO A 58 5.66 1.84 -3.99
CA PRO A 58 5.17 2.44 -5.23
C PRO A 58 6.29 3.02 -6.10
N VAL A 59 6.14 2.89 -7.41
CA VAL A 59 7.09 3.46 -8.39
C VAL A 59 7.21 4.98 -8.26
N ALA A 60 6.10 5.67 -7.96
CA ALA A 60 6.10 7.12 -7.74
C ALA A 60 6.97 7.54 -6.54
N ARG A 61 7.32 6.60 -5.65
CA ARG A 61 8.17 6.78 -4.47
C ARG A 61 9.53 6.12 -4.62
N GLY A 62 9.98 5.88 -5.86
CA GLY A 62 11.28 5.29 -6.17
C GLY A 62 11.33 3.76 -6.15
N GLY A 63 10.18 3.10 -5.99
CA GLY A 63 10.09 1.64 -6.03
C GLY A 63 10.45 1.06 -7.40
N LYS A 64 11.24 -0.01 -7.40
CA LYS A 64 11.70 -0.67 -8.64
C LYS A 64 10.79 -1.83 -9.04
N SER A 65 10.71 -2.13 -10.32
CA SER A 65 9.99 -3.30 -10.83
C SER A 65 10.89 -4.53 -10.78
N THR A 66 11.04 -5.11 -9.59
CA THR A 66 11.81 -6.34 -9.34
C THR A 66 10.93 -7.41 -8.71
N ARG A 67 11.34 -8.68 -8.80
CA ARG A 67 10.59 -9.80 -8.20
C ARG A 67 10.38 -9.68 -6.69
N GLY A 68 11.25 -8.93 -5.98
CA GLY A 68 11.13 -8.69 -4.55
C GLY A 68 10.19 -7.53 -4.18
N ASN A 69 9.84 -6.67 -5.14
CA ASN A 69 8.94 -5.54 -4.93
C ASN A 69 7.58 -5.72 -5.60
N ILE A 70 7.41 -6.77 -6.42
CA ILE A 70 6.17 -7.06 -7.14
C ILE A 70 5.47 -8.25 -6.49
N VAL A 71 4.17 -8.09 -6.25
CA VAL A 71 3.33 -9.11 -5.61
C VAL A 71 1.95 -9.24 -6.29
N PRO A 72 1.31 -10.41 -6.22
CA PRO A 72 -0.10 -10.58 -6.56
C PRO A 72 -0.98 -9.98 -5.46
N CYS A 73 -2.00 -9.22 -5.87
CA CYS A 73 -2.87 -8.48 -4.97
C CYS A 73 -4.30 -8.48 -5.51
N CYS A 74 -5.30 -8.83 -4.68
CA CYS A 74 -6.70 -8.72 -5.09
C CYS A 74 -7.10 -7.25 -5.29
N LYS A 75 -8.13 -7.00 -6.09
CA LYS A 75 -8.60 -5.64 -6.43
C LYS A 75 -8.94 -4.81 -5.19
N GLU A 76 -9.55 -5.42 -4.18
CA GLU A 76 -9.92 -4.73 -2.94
C GLU A 76 -8.68 -4.24 -2.15
N CYS A 77 -7.72 -5.13 -1.92
CA CYS A 77 -6.47 -4.77 -1.23
C CYS A 77 -5.69 -3.71 -2.01
N ASN A 78 -5.64 -3.83 -3.35
CA ASN A 78 -4.94 -2.87 -4.20
C ASN A 78 -5.58 -1.47 -4.10
N ASN A 79 -6.91 -1.40 -4.13
CA ASN A 79 -7.67 -0.15 -3.98
C ASN A 79 -7.52 0.47 -2.59
N ARG A 80 -7.43 -0.35 -1.54
CA ARG A 80 -7.19 0.12 -0.16
C ARG A 80 -5.78 0.67 0.00
N LYS A 81 -4.77 -0.01 -0.55
CA LYS A 81 -3.36 0.39 -0.48
C LYS A 81 -3.08 1.72 -1.19
N LYS A 82 -3.58 1.92 -2.41
CA LYS A 82 -3.26 3.10 -3.24
C LYS A 82 -1.72 3.33 -3.35
N TYR A 83 -1.21 4.43 -2.81
CA TYR A 83 0.19 4.82 -2.80
C TYR A 83 0.90 4.53 -1.46
N LEU A 84 0.24 3.79 -0.58
CA LEU A 84 0.77 3.45 0.73
C LEU A 84 1.72 2.28 0.65
N THR A 85 2.73 2.31 1.51
CA THR A 85 3.58 1.17 1.84
C THR A 85 2.90 0.31 2.92
N PRO A 86 3.32 -0.95 3.12
CA PRO A 86 2.79 -1.77 4.22
C PRO A 86 2.89 -1.11 5.60
N ALA A 87 3.99 -0.40 5.87
CA ALA A 87 4.18 0.31 7.12
C ALA A 87 3.14 1.42 7.31
N GLU A 88 2.88 2.21 6.28
CA GLU A 88 1.85 3.27 6.35
C GLU A 88 0.46 2.69 6.50
N MET A 89 0.12 1.59 5.82
CA MET A 89 -1.17 0.91 6.01
C MET A 89 -1.38 0.51 7.48
N ILE A 90 -0.35 -0.04 8.13
CA ILE A 90 -0.40 -0.43 9.55
C ILE A 90 -0.59 0.81 10.43
N ILE A 91 0.18 1.88 10.19
CA ILE A 91 0.07 3.12 10.96
C ILE A 91 -1.35 3.68 10.87
N PHE A 92 -1.90 3.82 9.65
CA PHE A 92 -3.26 4.34 9.47
C PHE A 92 -4.32 3.43 10.12
N GLU A 93 -4.11 2.11 10.11
CA GLU A 93 -5.02 1.18 10.78
C GLU A 93 -4.98 1.35 12.31
N LEU A 94 -3.80 1.52 12.90
CA LEU A 94 -3.63 1.76 14.33
C LEU A 94 -4.24 3.10 14.74
N GLU A 95 -3.93 4.18 14.03
CA GLU A 95 -4.52 5.51 14.27
C GLU A 95 -6.06 5.49 14.14
N ALA A 96 -6.59 4.73 13.18
CA ALA A 96 -8.04 4.58 13.02
C ALA A 96 -8.67 3.83 14.21
N LYS A 97 -8.00 2.79 14.72
CA LYS A 97 -8.44 2.05 15.92
C LYS A 97 -8.42 2.93 17.16
N GLU A 98 -7.37 3.72 17.35
CA GLU A 98 -7.27 4.67 18.46
C GLU A 98 -8.39 5.72 18.39
N ARG A 99 -8.64 6.30 17.22
CA ARG A 99 -9.74 7.25 17.02
C ARG A 99 -11.12 6.62 17.24
N ALA A 100 -11.31 5.37 16.82
CA ALA A 100 -12.56 4.65 17.06
C ALA A 100 -12.76 4.35 18.55
N ALA A 101 -11.70 3.94 19.25
CA ALA A 101 -11.73 3.71 20.70
C ALA A 101 -12.01 5.00 21.47
N ALA A 102 -11.36 6.11 21.11
CA ALA A 102 -11.63 7.41 21.71
C ALA A 102 -13.08 7.86 21.50
N LYS A 103 -13.63 7.69 20.29
CA LYS A 103 -15.05 8.00 20.00
C LYS A 103 -16.01 7.12 20.80
N ALA A 104 -15.70 5.84 20.98
CA ALA A 104 -16.50 4.94 21.81
C ALA A 104 -16.50 5.38 23.28
N ALA A 105 -15.33 5.72 23.83
CA ALA A 105 -15.19 6.20 25.21
C ALA A 105 -15.90 7.54 25.47
N VAL A 106 -15.95 8.42 24.47
CA VAL A 106 -16.76 9.66 24.56
C VAL A 106 -18.26 9.32 24.52
N ALA A 107 -18.68 8.38 23.68
CA ALA A 107 -20.09 8.01 23.53
C ALA A 107 -20.66 7.26 24.76
N ASP A 108 -19.83 6.49 25.49
CA ASP A 108 -20.24 5.76 26.69
C ASP A 108 -20.02 6.56 28.00
N GLY A 109 -19.47 7.78 27.90
CA GLY A 109 -19.25 8.67 29.04
C GLY A 109 -18.01 8.34 29.87
N SER A 110 -17.14 7.43 29.42
CA SER A 110 -15.88 7.10 30.09
C SER A 110 -14.74 8.08 29.78
N ALA A 111 -14.90 9.00 28.81
CA ALA A 111 -13.97 10.08 28.52
C ALA A 111 -14.67 11.39 28.16
N GLU A 112 -14.15 12.52 28.66
CA GLU A 112 -14.61 13.87 28.28
C GLU A 112 -13.87 14.37 27.04
N VAL A 113 -14.55 15.13 26.18
CA VAL A 113 -13.93 15.77 25.01
C VAL A 113 -12.98 16.85 25.52
N ALA A 114 -11.68 16.68 25.33
CA ALA A 114 -10.72 17.75 25.59
C ALA A 114 -10.99 18.89 24.59
N GLU A 115 -11.47 20.04 25.07
CA GLU A 115 -11.53 21.26 24.28
C GLU A 115 -10.10 21.69 23.95
N ASP A 116 -9.73 21.58 22.67
CA ASP A 116 -8.45 22.02 22.14
C ASP A 116 -8.37 23.55 22.32
N GLN A 117 -7.72 24.00 23.40
CA GLN A 117 -7.38 25.41 23.59
C GLN A 117 -6.25 25.78 22.62
N ILE A 118 -6.62 26.05 21.37
CA ILE A 118 -5.75 26.75 20.43
C ILE A 118 -5.75 28.22 20.87
N SER A 119 -4.68 28.60 21.58
CA SER A 119 -4.39 29.99 21.98
C SER A 119 -3.64 30.76 20.91
#